data_AF-A0A351MM19-F1
#
_entry.id   AF-A0A351MM19-F1
#
_cell.length_a   1.000
_cell.length_b   1.000
_cell.length_c   1.000
_cell.angle_alpha   90.00
_cell.angle_beta   90.00
_cell.angle_gamma   90.00
#
_symmetry.space_group_name_H-M   'P 1'
#
loop_
_entity.id
_entity.type
_entity.pdbx_description
1 polymer ?
#
loop_
_entity_poly.entity_id
_entity_poly.type
_entity_poly.pdbx_seq_one_letter_code
_entity_poly.pdbx_strand_id
1 'polypeptide(L)'
;TLSIAGGYFGWMIYNQYFAYSQAAKGFGISGQVPTWVVPPEGSMALIQRTFLHPDWAIPIALAVGTSFVERLSWYGFGYTLFRVTSDKENLPFPMAPIAAQGVTALAEITSKTETWRWRLFSVGAMVGVAFGVVYVGIPAISGVLLTQPIQLLPIPFLDLTQRTEAFLPATATGITLNIGSIITGAVIPFWAVVGSFIAAAGTFVLNPALYRMGMLPTWRYGMDAIQTGFANNVDFYLSWGLGIALAIALVSFIDMGIEMARESKARRATARAERSVWMPPPPKGRGDIPIPVAISLWAFATTFYIFLCRILIPNFPWAYFVFFGFIWTPVISYVSARVRGIAGQYIGIPFEREAAFILSGYKGVDIWFAPIPLNNYAGLAEQFRVVELTGTRFTSIIWAEVWMFPIILFASFFYWQFLWKIAEIPSVQYPYAQKFWQLQALNQALWYTATAEGNSYLLRALKLPIISTAFGSAAIAYWLFNLFRLPITAIFGFIRGLGYLPMSILPEIIGAITAQFYLIPRFGAKQWKLYATVISAGFSCGMGLIGMASVAIAMIQRSVTQLPF
;
A
#
# COMPACT_ATOMS: atom_id res chain seq x y z
N THR A 1 -2.88 -0.92 -5.45
CA THR A 1 -2.70 -2.21 -4.74
C THR A 1 -2.37 -3.40 -5.65
N LEU A 2 -2.06 -3.20 -6.95
CA LEU A 2 -1.66 -4.27 -7.88
C LEU A 2 -0.19 -4.71 -7.79
N SER A 3 0.57 -4.29 -6.76
CA SER A 3 2.01 -4.60 -6.64
C SER A 3 2.31 -5.92 -5.91
N ILE A 4 1.34 -6.57 -5.27
CA ILE A 4 1.45 -7.92 -4.68
C ILE A 4 0.09 -8.63 -4.86
N ALA A 5 -0.39 -8.70 -6.09
CA ALA A 5 -1.65 -9.39 -6.42
C ALA A 5 -1.52 -10.94 -6.36
N GLY A 6 -0.39 -11.47 -5.87
CA GLY A 6 -0.09 -12.89 -5.90
C GLY A 6 -0.34 -13.65 -4.59
N GLY A 7 -0.79 -13.02 -3.52
CA GLY A 7 -0.97 -13.68 -2.21
C GLY A 7 0.34 -13.95 -1.46
N TYR A 8 0.25 -14.72 -0.37
CA TYR A 8 1.30 -14.88 0.65
C TYR A 8 2.65 -15.34 0.10
N PHE A 9 2.66 -16.25 -0.88
CA PHE A 9 3.90 -16.78 -1.46
C PHE A 9 4.66 -15.75 -2.30
N GLY A 10 3.99 -14.74 -2.84
CA GLY A 10 4.65 -13.66 -3.59
C GLY A 10 5.56 -12.81 -2.71
N TRP A 11 5.15 -12.59 -1.45
CA TRP A 11 5.99 -11.92 -0.47
C TRP A 11 7.22 -12.76 -0.10
N MET A 12 7.09 -14.08 -0.07
CA MET A 12 8.20 -14.99 0.23
C MET A 12 9.26 -14.99 -0.89
N ILE A 13 8.84 -14.98 -2.15
CA ILE A 13 9.75 -14.80 -3.30
C ILE A 13 10.46 -13.44 -3.23
N TYR A 14 9.73 -12.38 -2.88
CA TYR A 14 10.33 -11.06 -2.72
C TYR A 14 11.35 -11.04 -1.58
N ASN A 15 11.04 -11.61 -0.41
CA ASN A 15 11.98 -11.70 0.71
C ASN A 15 13.23 -12.49 0.35
N GLN A 16 13.07 -13.58 -0.40
CA GLN A 16 14.20 -14.35 -0.91
C GLN A 16 15.09 -13.50 -1.82
N TYR A 17 14.49 -12.80 -2.79
CA TYR A 17 15.25 -11.88 -3.64
C TYR A 17 15.95 -10.80 -2.80
N PHE A 18 15.25 -10.16 -1.87
CA PHE A 18 15.79 -9.12 -1.01
C PHE A 18 17.02 -9.62 -0.25
N ALA A 19 16.91 -10.78 0.42
CA ALA A 19 17.96 -11.35 1.27
C ALA A 19 19.29 -11.54 0.54
N TYR A 20 19.25 -11.86 -0.76
CA TYR A 20 20.43 -12.15 -1.58
C TYR A 20 20.73 -11.10 -2.65
N SER A 21 19.96 -10.01 -2.65
CA SER A 21 20.12 -8.91 -3.62
C SER A 21 21.46 -8.20 -3.47
N GLN A 22 21.93 -7.58 -4.56
CA GLN A 22 23.09 -6.69 -4.51
C GLN A 22 22.88 -5.51 -3.55
N ALA A 23 21.63 -5.06 -3.36
CA ALA A 23 21.29 -4.02 -2.41
C ALA A 23 21.57 -4.47 -0.96
N ALA A 24 21.06 -5.63 -0.56
CA ALA A 24 21.32 -6.18 0.77
C ALA A 24 22.81 -6.48 0.99
N LYS A 25 23.52 -6.99 -0.04
CA LYS A 25 24.97 -7.19 0.01
C LYS A 25 25.73 -5.87 0.18
N GLY A 26 25.36 -4.83 -0.58
CA GLY A 26 26.00 -3.51 -0.53
C GLY A 26 25.83 -2.77 0.81
N PHE A 27 24.70 -2.98 1.48
CA PHE A 27 24.44 -2.42 2.83
C PHE A 27 24.91 -3.33 3.98
N GLY A 28 25.55 -4.47 3.69
CA GLY A 28 26.02 -5.41 4.71
C GLY A 28 24.91 -6.18 5.43
N ILE A 29 23.69 -6.20 4.88
CA ILE A 29 22.50 -6.87 5.43
C ILE A 29 22.41 -8.32 4.96
N SER A 30 23.00 -8.65 3.81
CA SER A 30 23.05 -10.02 3.30
C SER A 30 23.64 -10.96 4.35
N GLY A 31 22.91 -12.03 4.68
CA GLY A 31 23.29 -12.98 5.73
C GLY A 31 22.80 -12.64 7.15
N GLN A 32 22.28 -11.42 7.38
CA GLN A 32 21.60 -11.05 8.64
C GLN A 32 20.09 -11.33 8.60
N VAL A 33 19.57 -11.74 7.43
CA VAL A 33 18.16 -12.12 7.27
C VAL A 33 17.92 -13.47 7.95
N PRO A 34 16.94 -13.59 8.87
CA PRO A 34 16.73 -14.83 9.59
C PRO A 34 16.23 -15.98 8.71
N THR A 35 16.62 -17.20 9.07
CA THR A 35 16.22 -18.44 8.38
C THR A 35 14.73 -18.73 8.43
N TRP A 36 14.02 -18.18 9.43
CA TRP A 36 12.58 -18.27 9.55
C TRP A 36 11.82 -17.36 8.56
N VAL A 37 12.52 -16.45 7.87
CA VAL A 37 11.97 -15.62 6.78
C VAL A 37 12.25 -16.27 5.42
N VAL A 38 13.50 -16.68 5.20
CA VAL A 38 13.99 -17.21 3.92
C VAL A 38 14.99 -18.34 4.21
N PRO A 39 14.95 -19.45 3.45
CA PRO A 39 16.00 -20.46 3.48
C PRO A 39 17.41 -19.88 3.20
N PRO A 40 18.49 -20.49 3.72
CA PRO A 40 19.87 -20.05 3.44
C PRO A 40 20.24 -20.02 1.94
N GLU A 41 21.20 -19.17 1.54
CA GLU A 41 21.58 -18.93 0.12
C GLU A 41 21.93 -20.23 -0.63
N GLY A 42 22.63 -21.16 0.05
CA GLY A 42 23.04 -22.46 -0.50
C GLY A 42 22.00 -23.58 -0.36
N SER A 43 20.79 -23.29 0.12
CA SER A 43 19.74 -24.30 0.29
C SER A 43 19.31 -24.88 -1.05
N MET A 44 19.13 -26.22 -1.08
CA MET A 44 18.56 -26.91 -2.23
C MET A 44 17.16 -26.40 -2.58
N ALA A 45 16.42 -25.82 -1.62
CA ALA A 45 15.14 -25.18 -1.86
C ALA A 45 15.25 -24.04 -2.88
N LEU A 46 16.29 -23.22 -2.76
CA LEU A 46 16.50 -22.05 -3.62
C LEU A 46 17.10 -22.45 -4.95
N ILE A 47 18.03 -23.40 -4.94
CA ILE A 47 18.69 -23.92 -6.16
C ILE A 47 17.66 -24.62 -7.05
N GLN A 48 16.83 -25.50 -6.47
CA GLN A 48 15.79 -26.21 -7.21
C GLN A 48 14.54 -25.37 -7.45
N ARG A 49 14.46 -24.17 -6.86
CA ARG A 49 13.33 -23.23 -6.97
C ARG A 49 12.00 -23.90 -6.60
N THR A 50 11.96 -24.46 -5.39
CA THR A 50 10.80 -25.22 -4.89
C THR A 50 10.46 -24.88 -3.44
N PHE A 51 9.19 -24.60 -3.20
CA PHE A 51 8.59 -24.43 -1.88
C PHE A 51 8.34 -25.76 -1.14
N LEU A 52 8.44 -26.90 -1.84
CA LEU A 52 8.23 -28.22 -1.24
C LEU A 52 9.45 -28.73 -0.45
N HIS A 53 10.54 -27.99 -0.43
CA HIS A 53 11.73 -28.36 0.33
C HIS A 53 11.54 -28.07 1.84
N PRO A 54 12.03 -28.94 2.75
CA PRO A 54 11.87 -28.77 4.20
C PRO A 54 12.35 -27.43 4.75
N ASP A 55 13.36 -26.80 4.15
CA ASP A 55 13.86 -25.49 4.58
C ASP A 55 12.80 -24.37 4.48
N TRP A 56 11.78 -24.53 3.65
CA TRP A 56 10.64 -23.62 3.58
C TRP A 56 9.55 -23.91 4.63
N ALA A 57 9.62 -25.03 5.35
CA ALA A 57 8.57 -25.44 6.28
C ALA A 57 8.30 -24.40 7.36
N ILE A 58 9.36 -23.85 7.99
CA ILE A 58 9.22 -22.82 9.03
C ILE A 58 8.67 -21.51 8.44
N PRO A 59 9.26 -20.91 7.39
CA PRO A 59 8.69 -19.71 6.79
C PRO A 59 7.24 -19.85 6.31
N ILE A 60 6.88 -20.99 5.71
CA ILE A 60 5.50 -21.26 5.27
C ILE A 60 4.58 -21.38 6.47
N ALA A 61 4.96 -22.15 7.50
CA ALA A 61 4.16 -22.31 8.70
C ALA A 61 3.93 -20.96 9.42
N LEU A 62 4.96 -20.12 9.49
CA LEU A 62 4.86 -18.77 10.03
C LEU A 62 3.92 -17.91 9.19
N ALA A 63 4.12 -17.85 7.87
CA ALA A 63 3.29 -17.05 6.99
C ALA A 63 1.80 -17.47 7.07
N VAL A 64 1.51 -18.77 7.01
CA VAL A 64 0.14 -19.29 7.11
C VAL A 64 -0.45 -19.05 8.50
N GLY A 65 0.33 -19.33 9.55
CA GLY A 65 -0.09 -19.15 10.94
C GLY A 65 -0.39 -17.69 11.28
N THR A 66 0.50 -16.77 10.94
CA THR A 66 0.28 -15.33 11.16
C THR A 66 -0.90 -14.81 10.33
N SER A 67 -1.09 -15.32 9.12
CA SER A 67 -2.22 -14.93 8.26
C SER A 67 -3.57 -15.40 8.78
N PHE A 68 -3.60 -16.57 9.42
CA PHE A 68 -4.80 -17.06 10.07
C PHE A 68 -5.12 -16.25 11.34
N VAL A 69 -4.10 -16.04 12.19
CA VAL A 69 -4.25 -15.26 13.43
C VAL A 69 -4.61 -13.80 13.15
N GLU A 70 -4.06 -13.22 12.09
CA GLU A 70 -4.38 -11.86 11.65
C GLU A 70 -5.88 -11.69 11.38
N ARG A 71 -6.51 -12.66 10.71
CA ARG A 71 -7.96 -12.67 10.47
C ARG A 71 -8.74 -12.68 11.78
N LEU A 72 -8.30 -13.43 12.80
CA LEU A 72 -8.95 -13.43 14.11
C LEU A 72 -8.92 -12.03 14.75
N SER A 73 -7.80 -11.31 14.65
CA SER A 73 -7.71 -9.92 15.09
C SER A 73 -8.61 -8.99 14.29
N TRP A 74 -8.68 -9.18 12.97
CA TRP A 74 -9.50 -8.36 12.08
C TRP A 74 -10.98 -8.46 12.44
N TYR A 75 -11.50 -9.68 12.58
CA TYR A 75 -12.87 -9.93 12.99
C TYR A 75 -13.11 -9.59 14.47
N GLY A 76 -12.13 -9.81 15.35
CA GLY A 76 -12.28 -9.55 16.77
C GLY A 76 -12.34 -8.06 17.10
N PHE A 77 -11.23 -7.36 16.89
CA PHE A 77 -11.13 -5.95 17.30
C PHE A 77 -11.84 -5.01 16.31
N GLY A 78 -11.79 -5.30 15.00
CA GLY A 78 -12.51 -4.51 13.99
C GLY A 78 -14.02 -4.50 14.24
N TYR A 79 -14.60 -5.65 14.58
CA TYR A 79 -16.02 -5.74 14.95
C TYR A 79 -16.32 -5.04 16.28
N THR A 80 -15.43 -5.21 17.28
CA THR A 80 -15.59 -4.53 18.58
C THR A 80 -15.60 -3.01 18.40
N LEU A 81 -14.69 -2.47 17.59
CA LEU A 81 -14.65 -1.06 17.24
C LEU A 81 -15.95 -0.64 16.55
N PHE A 82 -16.41 -1.39 15.54
CA PHE A 82 -17.69 -1.14 14.88
C PHE A 82 -18.86 -1.06 15.88
N ARG A 83 -18.97 -1.99 16.83
CA ARG A 83 -20.01 -1.96 17.87
C ARG A 83 -19.94 -0.71 18.74
N VAL A 84 -18.73 -0.27 19.09
CA VAL A 84 -18.54 0.94 19.90
C VAL A 84 -18.83 2.20 19.07
N THR A 85 -18.30 2.32 17.87
CA THR A 85 -18.40 3.55 17.06
C THR A 85 -19.73 3.67 16.32
N SER A 86 -20.25 2.58 15.77
CA SER A 86 -21.51 2.58 15.02
C SER A 86 -22.71 2.46 15.94
N ASP A 87 -22.76 1.44 16.80
CA ASP A 87 -24.00 1.17 17.55
C ASP A 87 -24.11 1.97 18.86
N LYS A 88 -23.01 2.14 19.60
CA LYS A 88 -23.02 2.91 20.86
C LYS A 88 -22.90 4.42 20.61
N GLU A 89 -22.00 4.83 19.72
CA GLU A 89 -21.77 6.24 19.43
C GLU A 89 -22.61 6.80 18.27
N ASN A 90 -23.28 5.96 17.48
CA ASN A 90 -24.11 6.38 16.34
C ASN A 90 -23.35 7.29 15.35
N LEU A 91 -22.08 6.96 15.06
CA LEU A 91 -21.29 7.73 14.11
C LEU A 91 -21.79 7.53 12.66
N PRO A 92 -21.75 8.58 11.82
CA PRO A 92 -22.38 8.55 10.49
C PRO A 92 -21.63 7.71 9.45
N PHE A 93 -20.31 7.55 9.58
CA PHE A 93 -19.42 6.88 8.61
C PHE A 93 -19.65 7.36 7.17
N PRO A 94 -19.33 8.61 6.82
CA PRO A 94 -19.73 9.22 5.53
C PRO A 94 -19.21 8.50 4.29
N MET A 95 -18.10 7.76 4.40
CA MET A 95 -17.51 7.00 3.29
C MET A 95 -18.13 5.61 3.11
N ALA A 96 -18.71 5.02 4.17
CA ALA A 96 -19.30 3.68 4.10
C ALA A 96 -20.50 3.60 3.13
N PRO A 97 -21.44 4.56 3.06
CA PRO A 97 -22.50 4.58 2.05
C PRO A 97 -21.97 4.61 0.61
N ILE A 98 -20.87 5.32 0.36
CA ILE A 98 -20.26 5.41 -0.97
C ILE A 98 -19.68 4.05 -1.37
N ALA A 99 -18.94 3.41 -0.45
CA ALA A 99 -18.41 2.06 -0.67
C ALA A 99 -19.52 1.02 -0.82
N ALA A 100 -20.57 1.08 0.01
CA ALA A 100 -21.74 0.20 -0.09
C ALA A 100 -22.45 0.34 -1.44
N GLN A 101 -22.62 1.58 -1.95
CA GLN A 101 -23.14 1.82 -3.29
C GLN A 101 -22.25 1.23 -4.39
N GLY A 102 -20.93 1.23 -4.21
CA GLY A 102 -20.00 0.58 -5.14
C GLY A 102 -20.15 -0.94 -5.13
N VAL A 103 -20.26 -1.55 -3.95
CA VAL A 103 -20.45 -3.01 -3.80
C VAL A 103 -21.82 -3.45 -4.35
N THR A 104 -22.90 -2.73 -4.04
CA THR A 104 -24.24 -3.04 -4.59
C THR A 104 -24.27 -2.84 -6.10
N ALA A 105 -23.60 -1.81 -6.62
CA ALA A 105 -23.46 -1.63 -8.07
C ALA A 105 -22.77 -2.82 -8.74
N LEU A 106 -21.78 -3.43 -8.09
CA LEU A 106 -21.11 -4.66 -8.57
C LEU A 106 -21.98 -5.91 -8.38
N ALA A 107 -22.81 -5.99 -7.33
CA ALA A 107 -23.70 -7.13 -7.12
C ALA A 107 -24.86 -7.15 -8.13
N GLU A 108 -25.40 -5.99 -8.50
CA GLU A 108 -26.47 -5.86 -9.51
C GLU A 108 -26.03 -6.25 -10.94
N ILE A 109 -24.73 -6.25 -11.22
CA ILE A 109 -24.17 -6.77 -12.48
C ILE A 109 -24.55 -8.25 -12.66
N THR A 110 -24.68 -9.01 -11.56
CA THR A 110 -25.04 -10.43 -11.59
C THR A 110 -26.55 -10.65 -11.81
N SER A 111 -27.42 -9.67 -11.55
CA SER A 111 -28.88 -9.84 -11.60
C SER A 111 -29.49 -9.87 -13.01
N LYS A 112 -28.69 -10.00 -14.08
CA LYS A 112 -29.12 -10.06 -15.50
C LYS A 112 -30.01 -8.90 -15.97
N THR A 113 -30.09 -7.81 -15.20
CA THR A 113 -30.80 -6.59 -15.57
C THR A 113 -29.83 -5.66 -16.28
N GLU A 114 -30.13 -5.29 -17.53
CA GLU A 114 -29.32 -4.33 -18.28
C GLU A 114 -29.42 -2.93 -17.65
N THR A 115 -28.50 -2.63 -16.75
CA THR A 115 -28.35 -1.30 -16.14
C THR A 115 -27.27 -0.50 -16.86
N TRP A 116 -27.29 0.83 -16.67
CA TRP A 116 -26.21 1.71 -17.15
C TRP A 116 -24.83 1.28 -16.64
N ARG A 117 -24.79 0.61 -15.47
CA ARG A 117 -23.58 0.08 -14.82
C ARG A 117 -22.93 -1.02 -15.66
N TRP A 118 -23.73 -1.99 -16.13
CA TRP A 118 -23.24 -3.08 -16.99
C TRP A 118 -22.61 -2.54 -18.28
N ARG A 119 -23.24 -1.54 -18.91
CA ARG A 119 -22.72 -0.90 -20.13
C ARG A 119 -21.38 -0.22 -19.89
N LEU A 120 -21.27 0.61 -18.85
CA LEU A 120 -20.01 1.31 -18.54
C LEU A 120 -18.90 0.36 -18.11
N PHE A 121 -19.23 -0.69 -17.34
CA PHE A 121 -18.28 -1.72 -16.96
C PHE A 121 -17.75 -2.45 -18.19
N SER A 122 -18.64 -2.85 -19.11
CA SER A 122 -18.28 -3.56 -20.34
C SER A 122 -17.42 -2.69 -21.25
N VAL A 123 -17.72 -1.40 -21.40
CA VAL A 123 -16.88 -0.45 -22.14
C VAL A 123 -15.48 -0.36 -21.52
N GLY A 124 -15.41 -0.16 -20.19
CA GLY A 124 -14.14 -0.16 -19.46
C GLY A 124 -13.36 -1.45 -19.68
N ALA A 125 -14.02 -2.61 -19.55
CA ALA A 125 -13.43 -3.92 -19.72
C ALA A 125 -12.90 -4.14 -21.14
N MET A 126 -13.65 -3.77 -22.19
CA MET A 126 -13.20 -3.90 -23.57
C MET A 126 -12.01 -2.99 -23.87
N VAL A 127 -11.99 -1.76 -23.35
CA VAL A 127 -10.82 -0.86 -23.44
C VAL A 127 -9.62 -1.47 -22.70
N GLY A 128 -9.84 -2.04 -21.52
CA GLY A 128 -8.82 -2.73 -20.74
C GLY A 128 -8.28 -3.98 -21.44
N VAL A 129 -9.13 -4.75 -22.12
CA VAL A 129 -8.73 -5.90 -22.94
C VAL A 129 -7.89 -5.42 -24.13
N ALA A 130 -8.38 -4.45 -24.91
CA ALA A 130 -7.68 -3.96 -26.09
C ALA A 130 -6.30 -3.37 -25.73
N PHE A 131 -6.25 -2.52 -24.71
CA PHE A 131 -4.99 -1.97 -24.22
C PHE A 131 -4.11 -3.05 -23.58
N GLY A 132 -4.69 -3.98 -22.83
CA GLY A 132 -3.98 -5.09 -22.19
C GLY A 132 -3.30 -6.01 -23.19
N VAL A 133 -3.91 -6.26 -24.35
CA VAL A 133 -3.28 -7.03 -25.44
C VAL A 133 -2.02 -6.33 -25.91
N VAL A 134 -2.08 -5.01 -26.14
CA VAL A 134 -0.92 -4.23 -26.63
C VAL A 134 0.16 -4.07 -25.55
N TYR A 135 -0.25 -3.74 -24.33
CA TYR A 135 0.65 -3.35 -23.26
C TYR A 135 1.23 -4.53 -22.47
N VAL A 136 0.49 -5.64 -22.33
CA VAL A 136 0.91 -6.83 -21.56
C VAL A 136 0.98 -8.06 -22.45
N GLY A 137 -0.04 -8.31 -23.27
CA GLY A 137 -0.18 -9.55 -24.02
C GLY A 137 0.88 -9.77 -25.08
N ILE A 138 1.12 -8.78 -25.95
CA ILE A 138 2.15 -8.85 -27.00
C ILE A 138 3.54 -9.06 -26.37
N PRO A 139 4.00 -8.26 -25.38
CA PRO A 139 5.27 -8.51 -24.71
C PRO A 139 5.36 -9.89 -24.04
N ALA A 140 4.29 -10.34 -23.38
CA ALA A 140 4.28 -11.62 -22.68
C ALA A 140 4.37 -12.81 -23.64
N ILE A 141 3.56 -12.83 -24.70
CA ILE A 141 3.53 -13.92 -25.69
C ILE A 141 4.80 -13.90 -26.55
N SER A 142 5.21 -12.73 -27.03
CA SER A 142 6.44 -12.60 -27.81
C SER A 142 7.69 -12.94 -26.99
N GLY A 143 7.73 -12.62 -25.70
CA GLY A 143 8.82 -13.00 -24.80
C GLY A 143 8.89 -14.50 -24.46
N VAL A 144 7.91 -15.29 -24.89
CA VAL A 144 8.02 -16.76 -24.89
C VAL A 144 8.60 -17.29 -26.20
N LEU A 145 8.28 -16.64 -27.31
CA LEU A 145 8.71 -17.06 -28.66
C LEU A 145 10.07 -16.50 -29.07
N LEU A 146 10.43 -15.31 -28.59
CA LEU A 146 11.60 -14.54 -28.97
C LEU A 146 12.53 -14.34 -27.78
N THR A 147 13.81 -14.14 -28.05
CA THR A 147 14.83 -13.84 -27.04
C THR A 147 14.62 -12.48 -26.37
N GLN A 148 14.06 -11.51 -27.10
CA GLN A 148 13.65 -10.22 -26.58
C GLN A 148 12.15 -10.00 -26.84
N PRO A 149 11.35 -9.68 -25.81
CA PRO A 149 9.93 -9.42 -26.00
C PRO A 149 9.73 -8.17 -26.84
N ILE A 150 8.78 -8.23 -27.78
CA ILE A 150 8.37 -7.06 -28.57
C ILE A 150 7.58 -6.14 -27.64
N GLN A 151 8.18 -5.01 -27.28
CA GLN A 151 7.55 -3.97 -26.47
C GLN A 151 7.19 -2.79 -27.36
N LEU A 152 5.92 -2.72 -27.80
CA LEU A 152 5.42 -1.57 -28.57
C LEU A 152 5.41 -0.28 -27.72
N LEU A 153 5.10 -0.44 -26.44
CA LEU A 153 5.18 0.61 -25.44
C LEU A 153 6.21 0.18 -24.38
N PRO A 154 7.21 1.01 -24.06
CA PRO A 154 8.23 0.66 -23.08
C PRO A 154 7.62 0.46 -21.69
N ILE A 155 7.91 -0.69 -21.09
CA ILE A 155 7.46 -1.05 -19.75
C ILE A 155 8.64 -0.92 -18.78
N PRO A 156 8.45 -0.38 -17.56
CA PRO A 156 7.22 0.26 -17.06
C PRO A 156 7.03 1.71 -17.53
N PHE A 157 8.11 2.37 -17.92
CA PHE A 157 8.13 3.74 -18.43
C PHE A 157 9.30 3.93 -19.40
N LEU A 158 9.22 4.99 -20.20
CA LEU A 158 10.34 5.47 -21.01
C LEU A 158 11.25 6.32 -20.14
N ASP A 159 12.49 5.86 -19.90
CA ASP A 159 13.50 6.62 -19.18
C ASP A 159 14.19 7.61 -20.12
N LEU A 160 14.15 8.89 -19.76
CA LEU A 160 14.77 9.99 -20.49
C LEU A 160 15.89 10.65 -19.67
N THR A 161 16.16 10.17 -18.44
CA THR A 161 17.06 10.81 -17.47
C THR A 161 18.45 11.00 -18.03
N GLN A 162 19.04 9.95 -18.62
CA GLN A 162 20.38 10.03 -19.23
C GLN A 162 20.42 10.96 -20.46
N ARG A 163 19.28 11.25 -21.10
CA ARG A 163 19.23 12.21 -22.23
C ARG A 163 19.03 13.64 -21.75
N THR A 164 18.47 13.84 -20.56
CA THR A 164 18.14 15.16 -20.03
C THR A 164 19.12 15.66 -18.96
N GLU A 165 19.97 14.78 -18.42
CA GLU A 165 20.92 15.09 -17.35
C GLU A 165 21.85 16.28 -17.63
N ALA A 166 22.13 16.58 -18.90
CA ALA A 166 22.94 17.72 -19.31
C ALA A 166 22.29 19.07 -18.97
N PHE A 167 20.96 19.18 -19.06
CA PHE A 167 20.22 20.42 -18.77
C PHE A 167 19.38 20.34 -17.49
N LEU A 168 18.99 19.15 -17.06
CA LEU A 168 18.29 18.85 -15.81
C LEU A 168 19.09 17.86 -14.95
N PRO A 169 20.22 18.28 -14.36
CA PRO A 169 21.01 17.41 -13.49
C PRO A 169 20.17 16.94 -12.29
N ALA A 170 20.44 15.72 -11.83
CA ALA A 170 19.75 15.06 -10.72
C ALA A 170 18.21 14.99 -10.85
N THR A 171 17.64 15.09 -12.05
CA THR A 171 16.17 15.03 -12.24
C THR A 171 15.79 13.73 -12.93
N ALA A 172 15.04 12.87 -12.23
CA ALA A 172 14.50 11.65 -12.85
C ALA A 172 13.40 12.03 -13.85
N THR A 173 13.73 11.99 -15.13
CA THR A 173 12.79 12.31 -16.21
C THR A 173 12.37 11.03 -16.92
N GLY A 174 11.07 10.81 -17.00
CA GLY A 174 10.53 9.74 -17.82
C GLY A 174 9.03 9.88 -17.98
N ILE A 175 8.46 9.07 -18.86
CA ILE A 175 7.05 9.14 -19.21
C ILE A 175 6.47 7.74 -19.16
N THR A 176 5.40 7.58 -18.38
CA THR A 176 4.62 6.35 -18.35
C THR A 176 3.59 6.40 -19.46
N LEU A 177 3.67 5.47 -20.42
CA LEU A 177 2.72 5.35 -21.52
C LEU A 177 1.62 4.35 -21.16
N ASN A 178 0.90 4.61 -20.07
CA ASN A 178 -0.15 3.72 -19.56
C ASN A 178 -1.49 4.46 -19.46
N ILE A 179 -2.50 3.99 -20.20
CA ILE A 179 -3.86 4.54 -20.19
C ILE A 179 -4.50 4.42 -18.80
N GLY A 180 -4.13 3.41 -18.02
CA GLY A 180 -4.60 3.24 -16.64
C GLY A 180 -4.27 4.43 -15.74
N SER A 181 -3.15 5.13 -15.97
CA SER A 181 -2.81 6.35 -15.24
C SER A 181 -3.75 7.51 -15.60
N ILE A 182 -4.19 7.60 -16.87
CA ILE A 182 -5.18 8.59 -17.31
C ILE A 182 -6.53 8.31 -16.63
N ILE A 183 -6.98 7.06 -16.65
CA ILE A 183 -8.24 6.65 -15.98
C ILE A 183 -8.17 6.95 -14.48
N THR A 184 -7.04 6.65 -13.85
CA THR A 184 -6.80 6.94 -12.42
C THR A 184 -6.89 8.44 -12.13
N GLY A 185 -6.27 9.27 -12.96
CA GLY A 185 -6.38 10.73 -12.87
C GLY A 185 -7.81 11.26 -13.03
N ALA A 186 -8.62 10.61 -13.85
CA ALA A 186 -10.03 10.97 -14.05
C ALA A 186 -10.96 10.60 -12.87
N VAL A 187 -10.50 9.70 -11.99
CA VAL A 187 -11.22 9.23 -10.79
C VAL A 187 -10.83 10.03 -9.54
N ILE A 188 -9.54 10.36 -9.40
CA ILE A 188 -9.00 11.07 -8.24
C ILE A 188 -9.56 12.51 -8.20
N PRO A 189 -9.80 13.10 -7.01
CA PRO A 189 -10.18 14.51 -6.90
C PRO A 189 -9.21 15.44 -7.65
N PHE A 190 -9.74 16.31 -8.52
CA PHE A 190 -8.96 17.18 -9.40
C PHE A 190 -7.83 17.92 -8.67
N TRP A 191 -8.14 18.56 -7.54
CA TRP A 191 -7.16 19.31 -6.75
C TRP A 191 -6.04 18.45 -6.18
N ALA A 192 -6.29 17.17 -5.88
CA ALA A 192 -5.23 16.25 -5.46
C ALA A 192 -4.28 15.90 -6.61
N VAL A 193 -4.80 15.76 -7.84
CA VAL A 193 -3.95 15.53 -9.03
C VAL A 193 -3.15 16.78 -9.37
N VAL A 194 -3.76 17.97 -9.28
CA VAL A 194 -3.06 19.26 -9.47
C VAL A 194 -1.95 19.43 -8.44
N GLY A 195 -2.22 19.17 -7.16
CA GLY A 195 -1.18 19.21 -6.12
C GLY A 195 -0.01 18.27 -6.44
N SER A 196 -0.32 17.03 -6.86
CA SER A 196 0.70 16.03 -7.24
C SER A 196 1.53 16.50 -8.44
N PHE A 197 0.88 17.10 -9.44
CA PHE A 197 1.51 17.66 -10.62
C PHE A 197 2.41 18.85 -10.29
N ILE A 198 1.97 19.79 -9.44
CA ILE A 198 2.78 20.93 -9.01
C ILE A 198 4.02 20.45 -8.24
N ALA A 199 3.88 19.48 -7.35
CA ALA A 199 5.01 18.90 -6.63
C ALA A 199 6.03 18.25 -7.59
N ALA A 200 5.55 17.44 -8.53
CA ALA A 200 6.40 16.77 -9.52
C ALA A 200 7.06 17.76 -10.48
N ALA A 201 6.32 18.75 -10.98
CA ALA A 201 6.86 19.85 -11.79
C ALA A 201 7.90 20.65 -10.99
N GLY A 202 7.67 20.85 -9.70
CA GLY A 202 8.61 21.47 -8.78
C GLY A 202 9.97 20.75 -8.74
N THR A 203 10.00 19.42 -8.85
CA THR A 203 11.27 18.66 -8.85
C THR A 203 12.18 18.98 -10.05
N PHE A 204 11.61 19.42 -11.18
CA PHE A 204 12.39 19.85 -12.36
C PHE A 204 13.19 21.13 -12.10
N VAL A 205 12.75 21.93 -11.13
CA VAL A 205 13.46 23.16 -10.71
C VAL A 205 14.29 22.88 -9.46
N LEU A 206 13.72 22.17 -8.50
CA LEU A 206 14.32 21.90 -7.20
C LEU A 206 15.55 21.00 -7.32
N ASN A 207 15.50 19.90 -8.07
CA ASN A 207 16.63 18.97 -8.14
C ASN A 207 17.89 19.59 -8.76
N PRO A 208 17.81 20.31 -9.90
CA PRO A 208 18.98 21.01 -10.43
C PRO A 208 19.51 22.09 -9.48
N ALA A 209 18.63 22.79 -8.77
CA ALA A 209 19.05 23.79 -7.77
C ALA A 209 19.77 23.14 -6.58
N LEU A 210 19.22 22.07 -6.02
CA LEU A 210 19.82 21.30 -4.94
C LEU A 210 21.17 20.69 -5.34
N TYR A 211 21.29 20.21 -6.59
CA TYR A 211 22.55 19.72 -7.14
C TYR A 211 23.61 20.83 -7.19
N ARG A 212 23.27 22.02 -7.70
CA ARG A 212 24.19 23.17 -7.74
C ARG A 212 24.58 23.67 -6.34
N MET A 213 23.71 23.49 -5.35
CA MET A 213 23.99 23.78 -3.94
C MET A 213 24.83 22.70 -3.24
N GLY A 214 25.22 21.62 -3.95
CA GLY A 214 25.99 20.52 -3.37
C GLY A 214 25.19 19.64 -2.40
N MET A 215 23.86 19.72 -2.41
CA MET A 215 22.99 18.96 -1.49
C MET A 215 22.69 17.54 -1.96
N LEU A 216 23.05 17.20 -3.22
CA LEU A 216 22.85 15.87 -3.84
C LEU A 216 24.20 15.22 -4.23
N PRO A 217 25.11 14.94 -3.27
CA PRO A 217 26.45 14.42 -3.54
C PRO A 217 26.49 12.98 -4.07
N THR A 218 25.43 12.19 -3.88
CA THR A 218 25.38 10.79 -4.29
C THR A 218 25.09 10.64 -5.79
N TRP A 219 24.38 11.61 -6.38
CA TRP A 219 24.02 11.56 -7.80
C TRP A 219 25.23 11.79 -8.72
N ARG A 220 25.27 11.06 -9.84
CA ARG A 220 26.31 11.19 -10.88
C ARG A 220 25.69 11.12 -12.28
N TYR A 221 26.36 11.73 -13.25
CA TYR A 221 26.03 11.58 -14.67
C TYR A 221 26.05 10.11 -15.08
N GLY A 222 25.09 9.71 -15.92
CA GLY A 222 24.87 8.34 -16.37
C GLY A 222 23.92 7.51 -15.49
N MET A 223 23.49 8.02 -14.33
CA MET A 223 22.48 7.33 -13.50
C MET A 223 21.11 7.31 -14.19
N ASP A 224 20.46 6.15 -14.19
CA ASP A 224 19.09 6.01 -14.71
C ASP A 224 18.06 6.68 -13.77
N ALA A 225 16.78 6.71 -14.16
CA ALA A 225 15.72 7.34 -13.35
C ALA A 225 15.56 6.70 -11.97
N ILE A 226 15.83 5.40 -11.85
CA ILE A 226 15.64 4.62 -10.62
C ILE A 226 16.77 4.95 -9.63
N GLN A 227 18.02 4.89 -10.09
CA GLN A 227 19.21 5.25 -9.34
C GLN A 227 19.18 6.73 -8.96
N THR A 228 18.78 7.61 -9.87
CA THR A 228 18.59 9.05 -9.59
C THR A 228 17.54 9.26 -8.50
N GLY A 229 16.40 8.58 -8.59
CA GLY A 229 15.35 8.63 -7.57
C GLY A 229 15.86 8.17 -6.19
N PHE A 230 16.62 7.09 -6.14
CA PHE A 230 17.21 6.58 -4.90
C PHE A 230 18.28 7.54 -4.33
N ALA A 231 19.24 7.99 -5.14
CA ALA A 231 20.30 8.90 -4.71
C ALA A 231 19.73 10.20 -4.10
N ASN A 232 18.74 10.79 -4.79
CA ASN A 232 18.06 11.98 -4.29
C ASN A 232 17.25 11.70 -3.02
N ASN A 233 16.70 10.49 -2.89
CA ASN A 233 16.01 10.07 -1.67
C ASN A 233 16.96 10.05 -0.47
N VAL A 234 18.09 9.37 -0.59
CA VAL A 234 19.10 9.30 0.48
C VAL A 234 19.62 10.69 0.85
N ASP A 235 19.90 11.53 -0.14
CA ASP A 235 20.55 12.82 0.09
C ASP A 235 19.60 13.91 0.62
N PHE A 236 18.33 13.92 0.19
CA PHE A 236 17.40 15.02 0.50
C PHE A 236 15.99 14.54 0.85
N TYR A 237 15.33 13.77 -0.04
CA TYR A 237 13.88 13.53 0.07
C TYR A 237 13.47 12.65 1.24
N LEU A 238 14.35 11.78 1.75
CA LEU A 238 14.10 11.00 2.97
C LEU A 238 13.91 11.94 4.17
N SER A 239 14.85 12.85 4.38
CA SER A 239 14.80 13.84 5.47
C SER A 239 13.65 14.84 5.28
N TRP A 240 13.46 15.32 4.05
CA TRP A 240 12.39 16.25 3.72
C TRP A 240 11.00 15.62 3.92
N GLY A 241 10.81 14.39 3.42
CA GLY A 241 9.58 13.62 3.58
C GLY A 241 9.26 13.33 5.04
N LEU A 242 10.27 13.01 5.85
CA LEU A 242 10.09 12.82 7.30
C LEU A 242 9.61 14.11 7.99
N GLY A 243 10.20 15.26 7.67
CA GLY A 243 9.76 16.55 8.23
C GLY A 243 8.33 16.93 7.85
N ILE A 244 7.94 16.71 6.59
CA ILE A 244 6.55 16.87 6.14
C ILE A 244 5.62 15.92 6.89
N ALA A 245 5.99 14.64 7.01
CA ALA A 245 5.20 13.63 7.68
C ALA A 245 4.95 13.97 9.17
N LEU A 246 5.98 14.48 9.86
CA LEU A 246 5.87 14.97 11.24
C LEU A 246 4.96 16.20 11.35
N ALA A 247 5.03 17.13 10.39
CA ALA A 247 4.15 18.31 10.37
C ALA A 247 2.68 17.92 10.17
N ILE A 248 2.40 17.00 9.24
CA ILE A 248 1.04 16.49 9.00
C ILE A 248 0.53 15.75 10.23
N ALA A 249 1.38 14.92 10.86
CA ALA A 249 1.01 14.24 12.09
C ALA A 249 0.62 15.25 13.18
N LEU A 250 1.44 16.29 13.39
CA LEU A 250 1.13 17.35 14.36
C LEU A 250 -0.17 18.08 14.05
N VAL A 251 -0.39 18.50 12.80
CA VAL A 251 -1.64 19.15 12.37
C VAL A 251 -2.83 18.23 12.62
N SER A 252 -2.72 16.95 12.27
CA SER A 252 -3.77 15.96 12.48
C SER A 252 -4.10 15.79 13.97
N PHE A 253 -3.09 15.78 14.84
CA PHE A 253 -3.29 15.74 16.30
C PHE A 253 -3.98 16.99 16.84
N ILE A 254 -3.60 18.17 16.34
CA ILE A 254 -4.22 19.45 16.74
C ILE A 254 -5.68 19.48 16.30
N ASP A 255 -5.96 19.19 15.03
CA ASP A 255 -7.32 19.20 14.47
C ASP A 255 -8.22 18.21 15.22
N MET A 256 -7.70 17.01 15.52
CA MET A 256 -8.38 16.01 16.34
C MET A 256 -8.66 16.51 17.76
N GLY A 257 -7.67 17.11 18.43
CA GLY A 257 -7.83 17.66 19.77
C GLY A 257 -8.91 18.74 19.82
N ILE A 258 -8.96 19.61 18.80
CA ILE A 258 -9.97 20.66 18.65
C ILE A 258 -11.35 20.06 18.42
N GLU A 259 -11.48 19.08 17.53
CA GLU A 259 -12.76 18.41 17.23
C GLU A 259 -13.31 17.68 18.45
N MET A 260 -12.47 16.89 19.14
CA MET A 260 -12.83 16.22 20.39
C MET A 260 -13.23 17.22 21.50
N ALA A 261 -12.56 18.38 21.58
CA ALA A 261 -12.91 19.43 22.54
C ALA A 261 -14.25 20.10 22.22
N ARG A 262 -14.54 20.36 20.94
CA ARG A 262 -15.84 20.92 20.50
C ARG A 262 -16.99 19.97 20.77
N GLU A 263 -16.80 18.68 20.45
CA GLU A 263 -17.82 17.67 20.69
C GLU A 263 -18.03 17.34 22.18
N SER A 264 -16.96 17.28 22.98
CA SER A 264 -17.12 17.07 24.42
C SER A 264 -17.92 18.21 25.08
N LYS A 265 -17.77 19.44 24.58
CA LYS A 265 -18.63 20.58 24.94
C LYS A 265 -20.07 20.40 24.44
N ALA A 266 -20.27 19.98 23.19
CA ALA A 266 -21.59 19.71 22.63
C ALA A 266 -22.35 18.59 23.36
N ARG A 267 -21.66 17.49 23.73
CA ARG A 267 -22.21 16.38 24.52
C ARG A 267 -22.50 16.77 25.98
N ARG A 268 -21.65 17.61 26.59
CA ARG A 268 -21.95 18.17 27.93
C ARG A 268 -23.18 19.07 27.91
N ALA A 269 -23.49 19.72 26.78
CA ALA A 269 -24.70 20.51 26.60
C ALA A 269 -25.97 19.66 26.37
N THR A 270 -25.83 18.44 25.82
CA THR A 270 -26.96 17.51 25.55
C THR A 270 -27.09 16.38 26.57
N ALA A 271 -26.21 16.28 27.57
CA ALA A 271 -26.25 15.23 28.58
C ALA A 271 -27.35 15.47 29.62
N ARG A 272 -28.60 15.16 29.26
CA ARG A 272 -29.66 14.84 30.22
C ARG A 272 -30.11 13.40 30.02
N ALA A 273 -29.79 12.59 31.03
CA ALA A 273 -30.45 11.34 31.41
C ALA A 273 -30.58 10.23 30.35
N GLU A 274 -29.53 9.43 30.17
CA GLU A 274 -29.72 8.00 29.91
C GLU A 274 -28.75 7.19 30.77
N ARG A 275 -29.30 6.41 31.72
CA ARG A 275 -28.61 5.25 32.30
C ARG A 275 -28.57 4.19 31.20
N SER A 276 -27.59 4.28 30.30
CA SER A 276 -27.49 3.34 29.20
C SER A 276 -26.67 2.12 29.61
N VAL A 277 -27.22 0.95 29.29
CA VAL A 277 -26.48 -0.31 29.22
C VAL A 277 -25.19 -0.03 28.43
N TRP A 278 -24.04 -0.49 28.94
CA TRP A 278 -22.70 -0.15 28.40
C TRP A 278 -22.57 -0.36 26.88
N MET A 279 -23.39 -1.25 26.31
CA MET A 279 -23.57 -1.47 24.89
C MET A 279 -25.07 -1.74 24.57
N PRO A 280 -25.68 -1.10 23.57
CA PRO A 280 -27.04 -1.43 23.15
C PRO A 280 -27.12 -2.88 22.59
N PRO A 281 -28.24 -3.61 22.77
CA PRO A 281 -28.38 -4.94 22.21
C PRO A 281 -28.30 -4.90 20.67
N PRO A 282 -27.67 -5.89 20.03
CA PRO A 282 -27.54 -5.91 18.58
C PRO A 282 -28.91 -5.99 17.87
N PRO A 283 -29.06 -5.36 16.69
CA PRO A 283 -30.23 -5.55 15.85
C PRO A 283 -30.46 -7.04 15.53
N LYS A 284 -31.72 -7.50 15.64
CA LYS A 284 -32.07 -8.90 15.39
C LYS A 284 -31.78 -9.27 13.93
N GLY A 285 -31.09 -10.39 13.70
CA GLY A 285 -30.88 -10.96 12.36
C GLY A 285 -29.63 -10.48 11.59
N ARG A 286 -28.84 -9.55 12.15
CA ARG A 286 -27.61 -9.03 11.52
C ARG A 286 -26.40 -9.99 11.60
N GLY A 287 -26.48 -11.01 12.46
CA GLY A 287 -25.42 -12.02 12.63
C GLY A 287 -24.28 -11.57 13.55
N ASP A 288 -24.60 -10.73 14.54
CA ASP A 288 -23.65 -10.17 15.50
C ASP A 288 -22.94 -11.22 16.37
N ILE A 289 -21.66 -10.99 16.64
CA ILE A 289 -20.82 -11.81 17.53
C ILE A 289 -20.91 -11.23 18.95
N PRO A 290 -20.95 -12.03 20.01
CA PRO A 290 -20.81 -11.50 21.37
C PRO A 290 -19.49 -10.73 21.53
N ILE A 291 -19.56 -9.50 22.06
CA ILE A 291 -18.37 -8.64 22.24
C ILE A 291 -17.26 -9.31 23.08
N PRO A 292 -17.56 -10.05 24.16
CA PRO A 292 -16.52 -10.79 24.88
C PRO A 292 -15.77 -11.79 24.00
N VAL A 293 -16.47 -12.47 23.08
CA VAL A 293 -15.85 -13.39 22.12
C VAL A 293 -14.94 -12.60 21.16
N ALA A 294 -15.43 -11.49 20.61
CA ALA A 294 -14.65 -10.66 19.71
C ALA A 294 -13.38 -10.08 20.36
N ILE A 295 -13.47 -9.60 21.60
CA ILE A 295 -12.33 -9.13 22.39
C ILE A 295 -11.39 -10.30 22.73
N SER A 296 -11.91 -11.47 23.07
CA SER A 296 -11.08 -12.65 23.38
C SER A 296 -10.29 -13.14 22.16
N LEU A 297 -10.89 -13.11 20.96
CA LEU A 297 -10.21 -13.46 19.70
C LEU A 297 -9.05 -12.50 19.42
N TRP A 298 -9.28 -11.20 19.63
CA TRP A 298 -8.21 -10.21 19.51
C TRP A 298 -7.13 -10.37 20.57
N ALA A 299 -7.50 -10.55 21.84
CA ALA A 299 -6.55 -10.73 22.93
C ALA A 299 -5.69 -11.99 22.73
N PHE A 300 -6.31 -13.08 22.27
CA PHE A 300 -5.61 -14.30 21.87
C PHE A 300 -4.62 -14.02 20.74
N ALA A 301 -5.05 -13.35 19.67
CA ALA A 301 -4.21 -13.06 18.53
C ALA A 301 -3.04 -12.12 18.87
N THR A 302 -3.29 -11.07 19.65
CA THR A 302 -2.25 -10.17 20.18
C THR A 302 -1.25 -10.93 21.06
N THR A 303 -1.73 -11.80 21.95
CA THR A 303 -0.86 -12.65 22.79
C THR A 303 -0.04 -13.62 21.94
N PHE A 304 -0.63 -14.20 20.91
CA PHE A 304 0.07 -15.05 19.95
C PHE A 304 1.22 -14.29 19.27
N TYR A 305 1.00 -13.07 18.78
CA TYR A 305 2.08 -12.27 18.19
C TYR A 305 3.17 -11.91 19.20
N ILE A 306 2.81 -11.55 20.44
CA ILE A 306 3.80 -11.25 21.49
C ILE A 306 4.66 -12.49 21.79
N PHE A 307 4.03 -13.65 21.93
CA PHE A 307 4.74 -14.91 22.18
C PHE A 307 5.60 -15.32 20.99
N LEU A 308 5.07 -15.18 19.78
CA LEU A 308 5.79 -15.48 18.55
C LEU A 308 7.02 -14.57 18.40
N CYS A 309 6.87 -13.26 18.57
CA CYS A 309 8.00 -12.32 18.56
C CYS A 309 9.02 -12.62 19.66
N ARG A 310 8.59 -13.11 20.83
CA ARG A 310 9.50 -13.53 21.90
C ARG A 310 10.35 -14.74 21.52
N ILE A 311 9.80 -15.67 20.74
CA ILE A 311 10.52 -16.84 20.21
C ILE A 311 11.46 -16.41 19.08
N LEU A 312 10.96 -15.63 18.13
CA LEU A 312 11.72 -15.25 16.93
C LEU A 312 12.86 -14.28 17.25
N ILE A 313 12.69 -13.39 18.25
CA ILE A 313 13.61 -12.30 18.57
C ILE A 313 13.77 -12.20 20.09
N PRO A 314 14.52 -13.11 20.72
CA PRO A 314 14.65 -13.17 22.18
C PRO A 314 15.43 -11.99 22.77
N ASN A 315 16.20 -11.27 21.95
CA ASN A 315 17.01 -10.14 22.40
C ASN A 315 16.23 -8.81 22.43
N PHE A 316 15.08 -8.74 21.77
CA PHE A 316 14.27 -7.51 21.76
C PHE A 316 13.46 -7.38 23.07
N PRO A 317 13.34 -6.17 23.66
CA PRO A 317 12.66 -6.03 24.93
C PRO A 317 11.15 -6.28 24.80
N TRP A 318 10.66 -7.33 25.46
CA TRP A 318 9.27 -7.79 25.35
C TRP A 318 8.22 -6.76 25.79
N ALA A 319 8.61 -5.81 26.64
CA ALA A 319 7.75 -4.72 27.10
C ALA A 319 7.22 -3.87 25.94
N TYR A 320 8.02 -3.67 24.88
CA TYR A 320 7.57 -2.98 23.67
C TYR A 320 6.45 -3.74 22.96
N PHE A 321 6.52 -5.08 22.87
CA PHE A 321 5.46 -5.87 22.25
C PHE A 321 4.14 -5.78 23.02
N VAL A 322 4.21 -5.79 24.36
CA VAL A 322 3.03 -5.64 25.23
C VAL A 322 2.45 -4.23 25.11
N PHE A 323 3.30 -3.20 25.13
CA PHE A 323 2.88 -1.83 24.92
C PHE A 323 2.20 -1.67 23.56
N PHE A 324 2.80 -2.15 22.47
CA PHE A 324 2.21 -2.02 21.15
C PHE A 324 0.90 -2.79 21.02
N GLY A 325 0.90 -4.05 21.45
CA GLY A 325 -0.26 -4.92 21.33
C GLY A 325 -1.45 -4.49 22.19
N PHE A 326 -1.26 -4.24 23.48
CA PHE A 326 -2.37 -4.04 24.43
C PHE A 326 -2.66 -2.58 24.77
N ILE A 327 -1.75 -1.65 24.48
CA ILE A 327 -1.92 -0.23 24.82
C ILE A 327 -2.03 0.60 23.55
N TRP A 328 -1.01 0.60 22.71
CA TRP A 328 -0.93 1.44 21.53
C TRP A 328 -2.00 1.10 20.49
N THR A 329 -2.03 -0.17 20.02
CA THR A 329 -2.94 -0.63 18.98
C THR A 329 -4.42 -0.37 19.31
N PRO A 330 -4.93 -0.66 20.52
CA PRO A 330 -6.29 -0.31 20.91
C PRO A 330 -6.58 1.18 20.87
N VAL A 331 -5.67 2.00 21.41
CA VAL A 331 -5.83 3.46 21.48
C VAL A 331 -5.86 4.05 20.07
N ILE A 332 -4.85 3.77 19.24
CA ILE A 332 -4.77 4.33 17.89
C ILE A 332 -5.92 3.82 17.03
N SER A 333 -6.29 2.54 17.12
CA SER A 333 -7.39 1.98 16.33
C SER A 333 -8.74 2.58 16.71
N TYR A 334 -9.00 2.84 18.00
CA TYR A 334 -10.23 3.49 18.44
C TYR A 334 -10.30 4.95 18.00
N VAL A 335 -9.22 5.71 18.21
CA VAL A 335 -9.12 7.11 17.79
C VAL A 335 -9.31 7.23 16.28
N SER A 336 -8.59 6.43 15.50
CA SER A 336 -8.71 6.40 14.04
C SER A 336 -10.10 5.94 13.58
N ALA A 337 -10.75 5.00 14.28
CA ALA A 337 -12.11 4.55 13.96
C ALA A 337 -13.15 5.64 14.17
N ARG A 338 -13.04 6.43 15.25
CA ARG A 338 -13.92 7.58 15.50
C ARG A 338 -13.74 8.66 14.45
N VAL A 339 -12.50 9.06 14.14
CA VAL A 339 -12.25 10.08 13.11
C VAL A 339 -12.74 9.62 11.74
N ARG A 340 -12.57 8.35 11.41
CA ARG A 340 -13.14 7.75 10.20
C ARG A 340 -14.67 7.77 10.22
N GLY A 341 -15.28 7.49 11.37
CA GLY A 341 -16.73 7.57 11.57
C GLY A 341 -17.31 8.97 11.44
N ILE A 342 -16.58 10.01 11.89
CA ILE A 342 -17.04 11.40 11.88
C ILE A 342 -16.70 12.08 10.54
N ALA A 343 -15.42 12.11 10.19
CA ALA A 343 -14.89 12.90 9.08
C ALA A 343 -14.63 12.07 7.80
N GLY A 344 -14.75 10.74 7.86
CA GLY A 344 -14.38 9.87 6.73
C GLY A 344 -12.88 9.85 6.44
N GLN A 345 -12.05 10.30 7.38
CA GLN A 345 -10.60 10.41 7.22
C GLN A 345 -9.88 9.30 7.99
N TYR A 346 -8.65 9.00 7.56
CA TYR A 346 -7.76 8.08 8.25
C TYR A 346 -6.66 8.84 8.97
N ILE A 347 -6.38 8.44 10.21
CA ILE A 347 -5.23 8.91 10.98
C ILE A 347 -4.31 7.71 11.20
N GLY A 348 -3.03 7.90 10.87
CA GLY A 348 -1.94 6.99 11.22
C GLY A 348 -0.67 7.80 11.45
N ILE A 349 0.14 7.39 12.42
CA ILE A 349 1.43 8.04 12.65
C ILE A 349 2.41 7.50 11.62
N PRO A 350 3.01 8.36 10.78
CA PRO A 350 4.01 7.92 9.83
C PRO A 350 5.25 7.42 10.58
N PHE A 351 5.83 6.31 10.11
CA PHE A 351 7.06 5.71 10.64
C PHE A 351 7.01 5.26 12.11
N GLU A 352 5.82 4.97 12.66
CA GLU A 352 5.67 4.53 14.06
C GLU A 352 6.45 3.24 14.38
N ARG A 353 6.47 2.29 13.44
CA ARG A 353 7.22 1.04 13.57
C ARG A 353 8.73 1.29 13.51
N GLU A 354 9.17 2.04 12.50
CA GLU A 354 10.57 2.39 12.27
C GLU A 354 11.14 3.17 13.48
N ALA A 355 10.39 4.14 13.99
CA ALA A 355 10.78 4.94 15.15
C ALA A 355 10.87 4.06 16.41
N ALA A 356 9.94 3.14 16.63
CA ALA A 356 9.98 2.21 17.76
C ALA A 356 11.25 1.37 17.75
N PHE A 357 11.68 0.86 16.59
CA PHE A 357 12.87 0.02 16.49
C PHE A 357 14.13 0.81 16.81
N ILE A 358 14.24 2.03 16.26
CA ILE A 358 15.39 2.91 16.49
C ILE A 358 15.46 3.32 17.97
N LEU A 359 14.33 3.73 18.57
CA LEU A 359 14.26 4.17 19.97
C LEU A 359 14.44 3.04 20.97
N SER A 360 14.13 1.79 20.59
CA SER A 360 14.39 0.62 21.45
C SER A 360 15.88 0.34 21.68
N GLY A 361 16.76 0.95 20.89
CA GLY A 361 18.21 0.71 20.95
C GLY A 361 18.63 -0.67 20.44
N TYR A 362 17.69 -1.45 19.90
CA TYR A 362 17.95 -2.80 19.42
C TYR A 362 18.95 -2.84 18.27
N LYS A 363 19.80 -3.87 18.28
CA LYS A 363 20.80 -4.15 17.24
C LYS A 363 20.47 -5.49 16.59
N GLY A 364 20.26 -5.46 15.27
CA GLY A 364 19.84 -6.62 14.49
C GLY A 364 18.84 -6.24 13.39
N VAL A 365 18.87 -6.99 12.29
CA VAL A 365 17.95 -6.81 11.15
C VAL A 365 16.68 -7.66 11.30
N ASP A 366 16.72 -8.69 12.12
CA ASP A 366 15.62 -9.63 12.37
C ASP A 366 14.32 -8.97 12.83
N ILE A 367 14.38 -7.88 13.61
CA ILE A 367 13.21 -7.10 14.05
C ILE A 367 12.36 -6.56 12.90
N TRP A 368 12.98 -6.27 11.75
CA TRP A 368 12.28 -5.73 10.59
C TRP A 368 11.42 -6.75 9.85
N PHE A 369 11.64 -8.03 10.10
CA PHE A 369 10.87 -9.13 9.54
C PHE A 369 9.84 -9.68 10.52
N ALA A 370 9.88 -9.25 11.79
CA ALA A 370 9.01 -9.80 12.83
C ALA A 370 7.55 -9.34 12.66
N PRO A 371 6.56 -10.23 12.91
CA PRO A 371 5.15 -9.89 12.86
C PRO A 371 4.71 -9.19 14.16
N ILE A 372 5.07 -7.92 14.31
CA ILE A 372 4.80 -7.13 15.54
C ILE A 372 3.32 -6.73 15.60
N PRO A 373 2.67 -6.79 16.78
CA PRO A 373 1.27 -6.40 16.94
C PRO A 373 1.10 -4.87 16.94
N LEU A 374 1.28 -4.25 15.77
CA LEU A 374 1.21 -2.80 15.55
C LEU A 374 0.17 -2.47 14.45
N ASN A 375 -0.94 -3.19 14.44
CA ASN A 375 -1.99 -3.01 13.45
C ASN A 375 -2.92 -1.85 13.82
N ASN A 376 -3.56 -1.25 12.81
CA ASN A 376 -4.67 -0.31 12.98
C ASN A 376 -5.96 -0.87 12.39
N TYR A 377 -6.94 -1.15 13.26
CA TYR A 377 -8.19 -1.82 12.89
C TYR A 377 -9.34 -0.86 12.53
N ALA A 378 -9.10 0.45 12.45
CA ALA A 378 -10.12 1.44 12.15
C ALA A 378 -10.82 1.25 10.79
N GLY A 379 -10.05 0.85 9.77
CA GLY A 379 -10.60 0.57 8.44
C GLY A 379 -11.61 -0.59 8.44
N LEU A 380 -11.41 -1.57 9.33
CA LEU A 380 -12.32 -2.71 9.44
C LEU A 380 -13.65 -2.32 10.07
N ALA A 381 -13.66 -1.36 11.01
CA ALA A 381 -14.90 -0.84 11.55
C ALA A 381 -15.80 -0.21 10.47
N GLU A 382 -15.19 0.52 9.52
CA GLU A 382 -15.90 1.05 8.35
C GLU A 382 -16.37 -0.07 7.43
N GLN A 383 -15.57 -1.13 7.21
CA GLN A 383 -16.00 -2.28 6.42
C GLN A 383 -17.22 -2.98 7.04
N PHE A 384 -17.27 -3.19 8.35
CA PHE A 384 -18.47 -3.73 9.00
C PHE A 384 -19.69 -2.82 8.82
N ARG A 385 -19.49 -1.50 8.78
CA ARG A 385 -20.57 -0.56 8.44
C ARG A 385 -21.02 -0.69 6.98
N VAL A 386 -20.09 -0.88 6.04
CA VAL A 386 -20.43 -1.18 4.63
C VAL A 386 -21.29 -2.44 4.54
N VAL A 387 -20.89 -3.49 5.25
CA VAL A 387 -21.59 -4.77 5.30
C VAL A 387 -23.02 -4.60 5.81
N GLU A 388 -23.20 -3.87 6.91
CA GLU A 388 -24.52 -3.52 7.43
C GLU A 388 -25.36 -2.75 6.41
N LEU A 389 -24.78 -1.74 5.73
CA LEU A 389 -25.49 -0.93 4.72
C LEU A 389 -25.87 -1.72 3.47
N THR A 390 -25.11 -2.76 3.12
CA THR A 390 -25.44 -3.67 2.02
C THR A 390 -26.49 -4.73 2.41
N GLY A 391 -26.90 -4.80 3.68
CA GLY A 391 -27.85 -5.79 4.18
C GLY A 391 -27.29 -7.22 4.24
N THR A 392 -25.97 -7.38 4.16
CA THR A 392 -25.32 -8.69 4.25
C THR A 392 -25.12 -9.10 5.72
N ARG A 393 -25.29 -10.39 6.02
CA ARG A 393 -25.10 -10.91 7.39
C ARG A 393 -23.60 -11.00 7.70
N PHE A 394 -23.18 -10.58 8.91
CA PHE A 394 -21.78 -10.68 9.32
C PHE A 394 -21.26 -12.12 9.29
N THR A 395 -22.10 -13.09 9.65
CA THR A 395 -21.76 -14.52 9.58
C THR A 395 -21.47 -15.00 8.16
N SER A 396 -22.16 -14.47 7.15
CA SER A 396 -21.92 -14.84 5.74
C SER A 396 -20.54 -14.41 5.27
N ILE A 397 -20.01 -13.30 5.78
CA ILE A 397 -18.66 -12.81 5.45
C ILE A 397 -17.59 -13.66 6.12
N ILE A 398 -17.81 -14.04 7.37
CA ILE A 398 -16.92 -14.99 8.06
C ILE A 398 -16.84 -16.29 7.28
N TRP A 399 -17.99 -16.85 6.85
CA TRP A 399 -18.01 -18.05 6.03
C TRP A 399 -17.33 -17.84 4.68
N ALA A 400 -17.56 -16.72 4.01
CA ALA A 400 -16.89 -16.40 2.76
C ALA A 400 -15.36 -16.40 2.94
N GLU A 401 -14.84 -15.78 4.00
CA GLU A 401 -13.41 -15.74 4.28
C GLU A 401 -12.82 -17.11 4.62
N VAL A 402 -13.56 -17.94 5.39
CA VAL A 402 -13.15 -19.32 5.71
C VAL A 402 -13.00 -20.17 4.45
N TRP A 403 -13.84 -19.95 3.43
CA TRP A 403 -13.71 -20.63 2.13
C TRP A 403 -12.66 -20.00 1.23
N MET A 404 -12.61 -18.67 1.16
CA MET A 404 -11.67 -17.95 0.28
C MET A 404 -10.22 -18.13 0.73
N PHE A 405 -9.93 -18.13 2.03
CA PHE A 405 -8.56 -18.22 2.53
C PHE A 405 -7.80 -19.47 2.05
N PRO A 406 -8.28 -20.72 2.24
CA PRO A 406 -7.58 -21.90 1.77
C PRO A 406 -7.47 -21.94 0.25
N ILE A 407 -8.50 -21.49 -0.48
CA ILE A 407 -8.49 -21.45 -1.95
C ILE A 407 -7.42 -20.48 -2.44
N ILE A 408 -7.38 -19.26 -1.91
CA ILE A 408 -6.39 -18.24 -2.29
C ILE A 408 -4.99 -18.68 -1.88
N LEU A 409 -4.83 -19.29 -0.70
CA LEU A 409 -3.54 -19.79 -0.24
C LEU A 409 -3.01 -20.88 -1.17
N PHE A 410 -3.85 -21.86 -1.54
CA PHE A 410 -3.50 -22.92 -2.47
C PHE A 410 -3.22 -22.37 -3.87
N ALA A 411 -4.09 -21.53 -4.41
CA ALA A 411 -3.88 -20.90 -5.72
C ALA A 411 -2.59 -20.07 -5.75
N SER A 412 -2.31 -19.31 -4.69
CA SER A 412 -1.06 -18.54 -4.52
C SER A 412 0.16 -19.46 -4.52
N PHE A 413 0.12 -20.57 -3.77
CA PHE A 413 1.20 -21.57 -3.75
C PHE A 413 1.51 -22.08 -5.17
N PHE A 414 0.52 -22.59 -5.89
CA PHE A 414 0.74 -23.14 -7.24
C PHE A 414 1.21 -22.06 -8.22
N TYR A 415 0.59 -20.89 -8.17
CA TYR A 415 0.95 -19.78 -9.05
C TYR A 415 2.41 -19.37 -8.88
N TRP A 416 2.86 -19.14 -7.65
CA TRP A 416 4.24 -18.71 -7.39
C TRP A 416 5.26 -19.84 -7.53
N GLN A 417 4.93 -21.06 -7.09
CA GLN A 417 5.78 -22.22 -7.29
C GLN A 417 6.10 -22.41 -8.78
N PHE A 418 5.08 -22.27 -9.62
CA PHE A 418 5.24 -22.46 -11.05
C PHE A 418 6.03 -21.34 -11.72
N LEU A 419 5.70 -20.07 -11.42
CA LEU A 419 6.45 -18.93 -11.98
C LEU A 419 7.92 -18.99 -11.60
N TRP A 420 8.22 -19.29 -10.33
CA TRP A 420 9.59 -19.38 -9.85
C TRP A 420 10.35 -20.55 -10.49
N LYS A 421 9.68 -21.67 -10.79
CA LYS A 421 10.29 -22.81 -11.48
C LYS A 421 10.63 -22.50 -12.95
N ILE A 422 9.78 -21.75 -13.65
CA ILE A 422 10.02 -21.40 -15.06
C ILE A 422 11.31 -20.60 -15.23
N ALA A 423 11.45 -19.51 -14.48
CA ALA A 423 12.55 -18.59 -14.62
C ALA A 423 12.86 -17.97 -13.26
N GLU A 424 14.12 -17.57 -13.09
CA GLU A 424 14.53 -16.87 -11.88
C GLU A 424 13.79 -15.52 -11.78
N ILE A 425 13.43 -15.14 -10.56
CA ILE A 425 12.77 -13.87 -10.28
C ILE A 425 13.72 -13.05 -9.41
N PRO A 426 14.14 -11.85 -9.85
CA PRO A 426 13.83 -11.18 -11.10
C PRO A 426 14.67 -11.66 -12.29
N SER A 427 14.14 -11.48 -13.51
CA SER A 427 14.84 -11.76 -14.78
C SER A 427 14.24 -10.93 -15.92
N VAL A 428 14.81 -11.02 -17.13
CA VAL A 428 14.31 -10.31 -18.34
C VAL A 428 12.87 -10.73 -18.67
N GLN A 429 12.48 -11.95 -18.28
CA GLN A 429 11.12 -12.46 -18.40
C GLN A 429 10.13 -11.75 -17.47
N TYR A 430 10.62 -11.07 -16.42
CA TYR A 430 9.83 -10.28 -15.48
C TYR A 430 10.32 -8.82 -15.38
N PRO A 431 10.12 -7.99 -16.43
CA PRO A 431 10.70 -6.64 -16.52
C PRO A 431 10.31 -5.70 -15.39
N TYR A 432 9.08 -5.83 -14.87
CA TYR A 432 8.61 -5.03 -13.73
C TYR A 432 9.41 -5.36 -12.45
N ALA A 433 9.57 -6.64 -12.14
CA ALA A 433 10.34 -7.09 -10.98
C ALA A 433 11.81 -6.69 -11.12
N GLN A 434 12.40 -6.88 -12.31
CA GLN A 434 13.79 -6.51 -12.58
C GLN A 434 14.11 -5.03 -12.29
N LYS A 435 13.19 -4.11 -12.62
CA LYS A 435 13.40 -2.68 -12.38
C LYS A 435 12.98 -2.23 -10.97
N PHE A 436 11.75 -2.55 -10.56
CA PHE A 436 11.20 -1.99 -9.31
C PHE A 436 11.63 -2.74 -8.05
N TRP A 437 11.88 -4.06 -8.12
CA TRP A 437 12.29 -4.78 -6.91
C TRP A 437 13.67 -4.34 -6.44
N GLN A 438 14.57 -3.97 -7.35
CA GLN A 438 15.87 -3.38 -7.01
C GLN A 438 15.68 -2.07 -6.24
N LEU A 439 14.82 -1.16 -6.72
CA LEU A 439 14.54 0.10 -6.02
C LEU A 439 13.91 -0.15 -4.65
N GLN A 440 12.96 -1.09 -4.56
CA GLN A 440 12.31 -1.44 -3.31
C GLN A 440 13.32 -2.04 -2.33
N ALA A 441 14.20 -2.92 -2.80
CA ALA A 441 15.25 -3.53 -1.99
C ALA A 441 16.29 -2.50 -1.51
N LEU A 442 16.68 -1.53 -2.33
CA LEU A 442 17.55 -0.43 -1.92
C LEU A 442 16.93 0.42 -0.80
N ASN A 443 15.66 0.82 -0.97
CA ASN A 443 14.96 1.61 0.05
C ASN A 443 14.76 0.80 1.35
N GLN A 444 14.38 -0.47 1.24
CA GLN A 444 14.17 -1.36 2.40
C GLN A 444 15.50 -1.62 3.13
N ALA A 445 16.58 -1.91 2.39
CA ALA A 445 17.90 -2.13 2.95
C ALA A 445 18.38 -0.87 3.69
N LEU A 446 18.20 0.32 3.12
CA LEU A 446 18.54 1.58 3.78
C LEU A 446 17.86 1.70 5.15
N TRP A 447 16.56 1.44 5.26
CA TRP A 447 15.85 1.45 6.54
C TRP A 447 16.39 0.42 7.53
N TYR A 448 16.74 -0.78 7.05
CA TYR A 448 17.24 -1.85 7.91
C TYR A 448 18.62 -1.54 8.49
N THR A 449 19.42 -0.68 7.84
CA THR A 449 20.68 -0.18 8.40
C THR A 449 20.53 0.65 9.69
N ALA A 450 19.31 1.06 10.05
CA ALA A 450 19.06 1.82 11.28
C ALA A 450 19.38 1.03 12.54
N THR A 451 19.13 -0.29 12.51
CA THR A 451 19.39 -1.20 13.63
C THR A 451 20.53 -2.18 13.33
N ALA A 452 21.05 -2.22 12.09
CA ALA A 452 22.20 -3.05 11.76
C ALA A 452 23.45 -2.63 12.57
N GLU A 453 24.29 -3.61 12.91
CA GLU A 453 25.56 -3.37 13.62
C GLU A 453 26.57 -2.68 12.68
N GLY A 454 26.98 -1.45 13.03
CA GLY A 454 27.89 -0.63 12.23
C GLY A 454 27.47 0.84 12.13
N ASN A 455 28.15 1.60 11.27
CA ASN A 455 27.77 2.98 10.96
C ASN A 455 26.44 2.98 10.20
N SER A 456 25.34 3.34 10.87
CA SER A 456 24.00 3.33 10.29
C SER A 456 23.91 4.32 9.11
N TYR A 457 23.89 3.80 7.88
CA TYR A 457 23.71 4.59 6.66
C TYR A 457 22.45 5.45 6.75
N LEU A 458 21.36 4.92 7.33
CA LEU A 458 20.14 5.70 7.58
C LEU A 458 20.39 6.92 8.46
N LEU A 459 21.07 6.76 9.61
CA LEU A 459 21.29 7.87 10.54
C LEU A 459 22.14 8.98 9.92
N ARG A 460 23.04 8.63 8.99
CA ARG A 460 23.79 9.60 8.19
C ARG A 460 22.93 10.28 7.12
N ALA A 461 21.96 9.57 6.55
CA ALA A 461 21.01 10.11 5.59
C ALA A 461 19.97 11.04 6.25
N LEU A 462 19.71 10.89 7.56
CA LEU A 462 18.82 11.76 8.33
C LEU A 462 19.52 13.07 8.70
N LYS A 463 19.21 14.13 7.95
CA LYS A 463 19.74 15.48 8.12
C LYS A 463 18.73 16.34 8.88
N LEU A 464 18.94 16.50 10.18
CA LEU A 464 18.07 17.28 11.07
C LEU A 464 17.74 18.70 10.55
N PRO A 465 18.70 19.47 9.96
CA PRO A 465 18.37 20.76 9.37
C PRO A 465 17.30 20.66 8.28
N ILE A 466 17.40 19.68 7.38
CA ILE A 466 16.42 19.45 6.30
C ILE A 466 15.06 19.02 6.87
N ILE A 467 15.05 18.18 7.91
CA ILE A 467 13.81 17.78 8.60
C ILE A 467 13.12 19.02 9.19
N SER A 468 13.88 19.89 9.87
CA SER A 468 13.34 21.09 10.51
C SER A 468 12.81 22.12 9.51
N THR A 469 13.52 22.33 8.38
CA THR A 469 13.06 23.23 7.32
C THR A 469 11.82 22.68 6.61
N ALA A 470 11.79 21.36 6.34
CA ALA A 470 10.63 20.70 5.78
C ALA A 470 9.40 20.82 6.68
N PHE A 471 9.56 20.55 7.97
CA PHE A 471 8.51 20.70 8.97
C PHE A 471 7.97 22.14 9.02
N GLY A 472 8.86 23.13 9.10
CA GLY A 472 8.48 24.55 9.09
C GLY A 472 7.77 24.95 7.79
N SER A 473 8.29 24.50 6.64
CA SER A 473 7.68 24.78 5.34
C SER A 473 6.29 24.15 5.20
N ALA A 474 6.06 22.96 5.76
CA ALA A 474 4.77 22.29 5.74
C ALA A 474 3.74 23.00 6.63
N ALA A 475 4.16 23.48 7.81
CA ALA A 475 3.32 24.28 8.69
C ALA A 475 2.93 25.62 8.05
N ILE A 476 3.89 26.32 7.43
CA ILE A 476 3.64 27.57 6.69
C ILE A 476 2.72 27.30 5.50
N ALA A 477 2.97 26.23 4.74
CA ALA A 477 2.11 25.84 3.63
C ALA A 477 0.68 25.61 4.13
N TYR A 478 0.49 24.79 5.17
CA TYR A 478 -0.84 24.55 5.75
C TYR A 478 -1.54 25.86 6.15
N TRP A 479 -0.83 26.79 6.79
CA TRP A 479 -1.37 28.10 7.14
C TRP A 479 -1.76 28.93 5.89
N LEU A 480 -0.92 28.97 4.86
CA LEU A 480 -1.22 29.63 3.59
C LEU A 480 -2.43 28.99 2.89
N PHE A 481 -2.51 27.66 2.84
CA PHE A 481 -3.65 26.95 2.27
C PHE A 481 -4.96 27.30 3.00
N ASN A 482 -4.91 27.44 4.33
CA ASN A 482 -6.06 27.87 5.12
C ASN A 482 -6.43 29.34 4.83
N LEU A 483 -5.44 30.23 4.71
CA LEU A 483 -5.63 31.64 4.36
C LEU A 483 -6.30 31.82 2.99
N PHE A 484 -5.84 31.07 1.98
CA PHE A 484 -6.39 31.09 0.62
C PHE A 484 -7.62 30.20 0.44
N ARG A 485 -8.08 29.51 1.51
CA ARG A 485 -9.20 28.55 1.50
C ARG A 485 -9.07 27.50 0.38
N LEU A 486 -7.84 27.11 0.09
CA LEU A 486 -7.56 26.10 -0.91
C LEU A 486 -7.99 24.71 -0.40
N PRO A 487 -8.47 23.82 -1.27
CA PRO A 487 -8.94 22.50 -0.84
C PRO A 487 -7.82 21.69 -0.19
N ILE A 488 -8.09 21.09 0.98
CA ILE A 488 -7.15 20.22 1.71
C ILE A 488 -6.65 19.06 0.82
N THR A 489 -7.47 18.62 -0.14
CA THR A 489 -7.10 17.60 -1.14
C THR A 489 -5.88 18.00 -1.98
N ALA A 490 -5.66 19.30 -2.22
CA ALA A 490 -4.47 19.79 -2.92
C ALA A 490 -3.19 19.58 -2.10
N ILE A 491 -3.26 19.75 -0.78
CA ILE A 491 -2.14 19.52 0.14
C ILE A 491 -1.74 18.05 0.11
N PHE A 492 -2.71 17.15 0.28
CA PHE A 492 -2.47 15.71 0.19
C PHE A 492 -1.94 15.29 -1.18
N GLY A 493 -2.42 15.92 -2.25
CA GLY A 493 -1.87 15.79 -3.59
C GLY A 493 -0.39 16.19 -3.68
N PHE A 494 -0.05 17.37 -3.15
CA PHE A 494 1.31 17.88 -3.17
C PHE A 494 2.29 16.96 -2.42
N ILE A 495 1.89 16.47 -1.24
CA ILE A 495 2.66 15.50 -0.46
C ILE A 495 2.87 14.21 -1.25
N ARG A 496 1.81 13.69 -1.90
CA ARG A 496 1.88 12.51 -2.76
C ARG A 496 2.87 12.70 -3.92
N GLY A 497 2.90 13.89 -4.54
CA GLY A 497 3.77 14.16 -5.69
C GLY A 497 5.26 14.27 -5.36
N LEU A 498 5.63 14.72 -4.15
CA LEU A 498 7.03 14.86 -3.73
C LEU A 498 7.78 13.52 -3.55
N GLY A 499 7.05 12.44 -3.27
CA GLY A 499 7.63 11.10 -3.07
C GLY A 499 7.58 10.18 -4.30
N TYR A 500 6.95 10.62 -5.39
CA TYR A 500 6.77 9.81 -6.59
C TYR A 500 7.75 10.22 -7.69
N LEU A 501 8.19 9.23 -8.48
CA LEU A 501 8.87 9.53 -9.73
C LEU A 501 7.90 10.32 -10.63
N PRO A 502 8.29 11.46 -11.22
CA PRO A 502 7.40 12.36 -11.98
C PRO A 502 6.67 11.68 -13.16
N MET A 503 7.12 10.48 -13.52
CA MET A 503 6.79 9.77 -14.74
C MET A 503 5.33 9.33 -14.86
N SER A 504 4.61 9.12 -13.75
CA SER A 504 3.21 8.70 -13.77
C SER A 504 2.22 9.87 -13.68
N ILE A 505 2.69 11.06 -13.28
CA ILE A 505 1.82 12.18 -12.93
C ILE A 505 1.35 12.95 -14.18
N LEU A 506 2.13 12.93 -15.26
CA LEU A 506 1.75 13.54 -16.55
C LEU A 506 0.48 12.91 -17.16
N PRO A 507 0.36 11.58 -17.30
CA PRO A 507 -0.90 10.97 -17.72
C PRO A 507 -2.07 11.23 -16.75
N GLU A 508 -1.80 11.26 -15.44
CA GLU A 508 -2.85 11.51 -14.43
C GLU A 508 -3.46 12.90 -14.58
N ILE A 509 -2.65 13.95 -14.77
CA ILE A 509 -3.17 15.32 -14.93
C ILE A 509 -3.99 15.47 -16.21
N ILE A 510 -3.62 14.78 -17.29
CA ILE A 510 -4.43 14.73 -18.52
C ILE A 510 -5.82 14.16 -18.19
N GLY A 511 -5.88 13.03 -17.50
CA GLY A 511 -7.15 12.42 -17.06
C GLY A 511 -7.98 13.33 -16.15
N ALA A 512 -7.33 14.01 -15.21
CA ALA A 512 -7.99 14.93 -14.29
C ALA A 512 -8.56 16.17 -15.01
N ILE A 513 -7.82 16.75 -15.96
CA ILE A 513 -8.27 17.87 -16.80
C ILE A 513 -9.47 17.43 -17.65
N THR A 514 -9.39 16.27 -18.32
CA THR A 514 -10.52 15.73 -19.09
C THR A 514 -11.75 15.51 -18.22
N ALA A 515 -11.58 14.94 -17.02
CA ALA A 515 -12.67 14.78 -16.08
C ALA A 515 -13.28 16.12 -15.67
N GLN A 516 -12.45 17.08 -15.23
CA GLN A 516 -12.90 18.35 -14.65
C GLN A 516 -13.56 19.28 -15.66
N PHE A 517 -13.01 19.40 -16.88
CA PHE A 517 -13.44 20.40 -17.85
C PHE A 517 -14.36 19.85 -18.95
N TYR A 518 -14.36 18.53 -19.20
CA TYR A 518 -15.19 17.95 -20.26
C TYR A 518 -16.28 17.01 -19.72
N LEU A 519 -15.93 16.08 -18.83
CA LEU A 519 -16.86 15.03 -18.40
C LEU A 519 -17.79 15.48 -17.27
N ILE A 520 -17.27 16.20 -16.27
CA ILE A 520 -18.08 16.73 -15.16
C ILE A 520 -19.12 17.76 -15.63
N PRO A 521 -18.80 18.73 -16.52
CA PRO A 521 -19.81 19.65 -17.03
C PRO A 521 -20.89 18.95 -17.86
N ARG A 522 -20.55 17.85 -18.55
CA ARG A 522 -21.48 17.11 -19.41
C ARG A 522 -22.39 16.14 -18.65
N PHE A 523 -21.88 15.45 -17.64
CA PHE A 523 -22.60 14.38 -16.93
C PHE A 523 -22.97 14.74 -15.48
N GLY A 524 -22.43 15.84 -14.94
CA GLY A 524 -22.58 16.23 -13.54
C GLY A 524 -21.57 15.51 -12.62
N ALA A 525 -21.11 16.21 -11.58
CA ALA A 525 -20.02 15.74 -10.73
C ALA A 525 -20.33 14.43 -9.96
N LYS A 526 -21.55 14.29 -9.44
CA LYS A 526 -21.95 13.09 -8.67
C LYS A 526 -22.04 11.86 -9.56
N GLN A 527 -22.64 12.02 -10.74
CA GLN A 527 -22.85 10.93 -11.69
C GLN A 527 -21.55 10.53 -12.39
N TRP A 528 -20.69 11.50 -12.74
CA TRP A 528 -19.35 11.21 -13.27
C TRP A 528 -18.51 10.38 -12.30
N LYS A 529 -18.50 10.70 -11.00
CA LYS A 529 -17.75 9.90 -10.02
C LYS A 529 -18.16 8.43 -10.00
N LEU A 530 -19.47 8.15 -10.10
CA LEU A 530 -19.98 6.79 -10.22
C LEU A 530 -19.53 6.14 -11.53
N TYR A 531 -19.62 6.86 -12.65
CA TYR A 531 -19.23 6.37 -13.98
C TYR A 531 -17.74 6.05 -14.03
N ALA A 532 -16.89 6.97 -13.58
CA ALA A 532 -15.44 6.81 -13.56
C ALA A 532 -15.01 5.60 -12.72
N THR A 533 -15.67 5.38 -11.57
CA THR A 533 -15.39 4.22 -10.69
C THR A 533 -15.73 2.90 -11.40
N VAL A 534 -16.88 2.82 -12.06
CA VAL A 534 -17.30 1.61 -12.80
C VAL A 534 -16.42 1.36 -14.03
N ILE A 535 -16.08 2.40 -14.78
CA ILE A 535 -15.17 2.31 -15.95
C ILE A 535 -13.77 1.85 -15.49
N SER A 536 -13.25 2.40 -14.40
CA SER A 536 -11.95 2.03 -13.85
C SER A 536 -11.92 0.58 -13.37
N ALA A 537 -12.99 0.12 -12.72
CA ALA A 537 -13.15 -1.28 -12.33
C ALA A 537 -13.20 -2.20 -13.56
N GLY A 538 -13.98 -1.84 -14.59
CA GLY A 538 -14.04 -2.54 -15.86
C GLY A 538 -12.67 -2.63 -16.53
N PHE A 539 -11.98 -1.50 -16.69
CA PHE A 539 -10.63 -1.44 -17.27
C PHE A 539 -9.64 -2.34 -16.53
N SER A 540 -9.63 -2.28 -15.20
CA SER A 540 -8.76 -3.12 -14.37
C SER A 540 -9.08 -4.61 -14.55
N CYS A 541 -10.36 -4.97 -14.66
CA CYS A 541 -10.80 -6.33 -14.96
C CYS A 541 -10.31 -6.78 -16.34
N GLY A 542 -10.51 -5.98 -17.39
CA GLY A 542 -10.07 -6.31 -18.75
C GLY A 542 -8.55 -6.46 -18.87
N MET A 543 -7.80 -5.53 -18.27
CA MET A 543 -6.33 -5.62 -18.16
C MET A 543 -5.90 -6.89 -17.41
N GLY A 544 -6.57 -7.19 -16.29
CA GLY A 544 -6.30 -8.38 -15.49
C GLY A 544 -6.58 -9.68 -16.24
N LEU A 545 -7.70 -9.75 -16.98
CA LEU A 545 -8.06 -10.91 -17.79
C LEU A 545 -7.02 -11.19 -18.88
N ILE A 546 -6.58 -10.18 -19.61
CA ILE A 546 -5.50 -10.36 -20.60
C ILE A 546 -4.19 -10.71 -19.91
N GLY A 547 -3.83 -10.05 -18.81
CA GLY A 547 -2.64 -10.41 -18.05
C GLY A 547 -2.65 -11.88 -17.61
N MET A 548 -3.76 -12.36 -17.05
CA MET A 548 -3.94 -13.75 -16.65
C MET A 548 -3.92 -14.70 -17.84
N ALA A 549 -4.61 -14.38 -18.94
CA ALA A 549 -4.65 -15.22 -20.13
C ALA A 549 -3.27 -15.32 -20.80
N SER A 550 -2.56 -14.20 -20.94
CA SER A 550 -1.21 -14.17 -21.51
C SER A 550 -0.20 -14.91 -20.63
N VAL A 551 -0.29 -14.75 -19.31
CA VAL A 551 0.50 -15.55 -18.37
C VAL A 551 0.15 -17.02 -18.50
N ALA A 552 -1.12 -17.41 -18.53
CA ALA A 552 -1.53 -18.81 -18.69
C ALA A 552 -1.03 -19.43 -20.01
N ILE A 553 -1.12 -18.71 -21.13
CA ILE A 553 -0.58 -19.15 -22.43
C ILE A 553 0.94 -19.31 -22.36
N ALA A 554 1.63 -18.32 -21.79
CA ALA A 554 3.08 -18.36 -21.60
C ALA A 554 3.50 -19.55 -20.72
N MET A 555 2.72 -19.83 -19.66
CA MET A 555 2.93 -20.94 -18.74
C MET A 555 2.75 -22.30 -19.45
N ILE A 556 1.68 -22.47 -20.23
CA ILE A 556 1.41 -23.69 -21.01
C ILE A 556 2.55 -23.94 -21.99
N GLN A 557 2.91 -22.92 -22.78
CA GLN A 557 3.92 -23.06 -23.82
C GLN A 557 5.29 -23.45 -23.24
N ARG A 558 5.72 -22.81 -22.14
CA ARG A 558 6.98 -23.15 -21.47
C ARG A 558 6.98 -24.52 -20.80
N SER A 559 5.82 -25.04 -20.43
CA SER A 559 5.70 -26.41 -19.93
C SER A 559 5.91 -27.44 -21.04
N VAL A 560 5.57 -27.08 -22.28
CA VAL A 560 5.70 -27.95 -23.47
C VAL A 560 7.11 -27.86 -24.05
N THR A 561 7.69 -26.67 -24.15
CA THR A 561 9.08 -26.45 -24.58
C THR A 561 10.00 -26.31 -23.38
N GLN A 562 10.23 -27.39 -22.65
CA GLN A 562 11.48 -27.52 -21.89
C GLN A 562 12.56 -27.97 -22.87
N LEU A 563 13.15 -27.03 -23.61
CA LEU A 563 14.42 -27.33 -24.27
C LEU A 563 15.50 -27.36 -23.17
N PRO A 564 16.19 -28.50 -22.99
CA PRO A 564 17.03 -28.72 -21.83
C PRO A 564 18.45 -28.22 -22.09
N PHE A 565 18.67 -26.95 -22.44
CA PHE A 565 20.03 -26.39 -22.55
C PHE A 565 20.05 -24.91 -22.16
#